data_AF-A0A2N7DP44-F1
#
_entry.id   AF-A0A2N7DP44-F1
#
_cell.length_a   1.000
_cell.length_b   1.000
_cell.length_c   1.000
_cell.angle_alpha   90.00
_cell.angle_beta   90.00
_cell.angle_gamma   90.00
#
_symmetry.space_group_name_H-M   'P 1'
#
loop_
_entity.id
_entity.type
_entity.pdbx_description
1 polymer ?
#
loop_
_entity_poly.entity_id
_entity_poly.type
_entity_poly.pdbx_seq_one_letter_code
_entity_poly.pdbx_strand_id
1 'polypeptide(L)'
;MTNTIMEREARSAPQKIAEQLAANAGLTKELGEKLRSFKPKFVMIVGRGSSDHAGVFAKYLFEIEVGIPTFAAAPSVASVYGKSLQLEGGLVIVISQSGRSPDILAQARMAKEAGAFCVALVNDETAPIKDIVDVVLPLRAGEEKAVAATKSYLATLSAIVQLTAEWTQSESLAAAVDSMPAALQTAVDAAPQLTAESLAGVNNLVVLGRGLGYAVTKEIALKMKEVCSIHAESFSSAEFLHGPVTLVEKKLAIVDACINDKSYESHIEQIENVKQRGADLVHLNQTSSEIHPRVAPLALLQRFYIDVAAVAVARGIDPDQPEGLKKVTQTL
;
A
#
# COMPACT_ATOMS: atom_id res chain seq x y z
N MET A 1 -8.66 5.39 23.40
CA MET A 1 -8.26 6.13 22.18
C MET A 1 -7.03 6.93 22.53
N THR A 2 -5.98 6.85 21.72
CA THR A 2 -4.88 7.79 21.84
C THR A 2 -5.29 9.09 21.14
N ASN A 3 -4.47 10.14 21.16
CA ASN A 3 -4.80 11.42 20.51
C ASN A 3 -3.63 11.89 19.63
N THR A 4 -2.95 10.94 19.01
CA THR A 4 -1.80 11.18 18.14
C THR A 4 -2.25 11.76 16.81
N ILE A 5 -1.38 12.51 16.15
CA ILE A 5 -1.62 13.01 14.79
C ILE A 5 -1.82 11.84 13.83
N MET A 6 -0.98 10.79 13.93
CA MET A 6 -1.08 9.59 13.10
C MET A 6 -2.46 8.92 13.20
N GLU A 7 -3.01 8.75 14.41
CA GLU A 7 -4.35 8.17 14.59
C GLU A 7 -5.42 9.07 13.96
N ARG A 8 -5.39 10.38 14.22
CA ARG A 8 -6.36 11.33 13.65
C ARG A 8 -6.31 11.36 12.12
N GLU A 9 -5.10 11.30 11.55
CA GLU A 9 -4.92 11.27 10.10
C GLU A 9 -5.42 9.96 9.50
N ALA A 10 -5.12 8.82 10.11
CA ALA A 10 -5.66 7.52 9.71
C ALA A 10 -7.21 7.53 9.75
N ARG A 11 -7.82 8.05 10.83
CA ARG A 11 -9.28 8.15 10.96
C ARG A 11 -9.95 9.07 9.93
N SER A 12 -9.21 10.03 9.38
CA SER A 12 -9.73 10.95 8.35
C SER A 12 -9.76 10.36 6.93
N ALA A 13 -9.13 9.20 6.71
CA ALA A 13 -8.98 8.61 5.39
C ALA A 13 -10.33 8.30 4.68
N PRO A 14 -11.40 7.79 5.33
CA PRO A 14 -12.67 7.53 4.65
C PRO A 14 -13.25 8.78 3.97
N GLN A 15 -13.27 9.91 4.70
CA GLN A 15 -13.74 11.18 4.16
C GLN A 15 -12.83 11.68 3.03
N LYS A 16 -11.50 11.64 3.22
CA LYS A 16 -10.55 12.09 2.19
C LYS A 16 -10.64 11.26 0.92
N ILE A 17 -10.86 9.96 1.05
CA ILE A 17 -11.05 9.06 -0.09
C ILE A 17 -12.38 9.34 -0.80
N ALA A 18 -13.48 9.60 -0.08
CA ALA A 18 -14.74 10.00 -0.71
C ALA A 18 -14.57 11.30 -1.55
N GLU A 19 -13.89 12.31 -0.98
CA GLU A 19 -13.57 13.55 -1.67
C GLU A 19 -12.68 13.32 -2.90
N GLN A 20 -11.66 12.46 -2.77
CA GLN A 20 -10.74 12.07 -3.85
C GLN A 20 -11.47 11.36 -5.00
N LEU A 21 -12.30 10.35 -4.70
CA LEU A 21 -13.01 9.56 -5.70
C LEU A 21 -13.94 10.45 -6.54
N ALA A 22 -14.73 11.30 -5.89
CA ALA A 22 -15.63 12.23 -6.57
C ALA A 22 -14.86 13.23 -7.45
N ALA A 23 -13.76 13.77 -6.91
CA ALA A 23 -12.89 14.70 -7.62
C ALA A 23 -12.20 14.11 -8.86
N ASN A 24 -11.79 12.85 -8.78
CA ASN A 24 -11.03 12.19 -9.82
C ASN A 24 -11.89 11.49 -10.86
N ALA A 25 -13.21 11.35 -10.65
CA ALA A 25 -14.10 10.54 -11.49
C ALA A 25 -13.97 10.83 -13.00
N GLY A 26 -13.99 12.11 -13.41
CA GLY A 26 -13.83 12.49 -14.81
C GLY A 26 -12.44 12.13 -15.35
N LEU A 27 -11.40 12.44 -14.59
CA LEU A 27 -10.01 12.18 -14.97
C LEU A 27 -9.70 10.67 -15.07
N THR A 28 -10.18 9.86 -14.12
CA THR A 28 -9.97 8.41 -14.15
C THR A 28 -10.73 7.75 -15.30
N LYS A 29 -11.91 8.27 -15.66
CA LYS A 29 -12.65 7.81 -16.83
C LYS A 29 -11.87 8.07 -18.12
N GLU A 30 -11.41 9.30 -18.33
CA GLU A 30 -10.58 9.68 -19.50
C GLU A 30 -9.27 8.86 -19.55
N LEU A 31 -8.62 8.69 -18.39
CA LEU A 31 -7.41 7.89 -18.30
C LEU A 31 -7.69 6.41 -18.59
N GLY A 32 -8.77 5.85 -18.09
CA GLY A 32 -9.20 4.47 -18.39
C GLY A 32 -9.45 4.26 -19.89
N GLU A 33 -10.15 5.19 -20.55
CA GLU A 33 -10.34 5.20 -22.00
C GLU A 33 -9.01 5.25 -22.75
N LYS A 34 -8.11 6.14 -22.32
CA LYS A 34 -6.76 6.26 -22.89
C LYS A 34 -5.98 4.96 -22.75
N LEU A 35 -6.02 4.29 -21.60
CA LEU A 35 -5.30 3.04 -21.36
C LEU A 35 -5.86 1.87 -22.18
N ARG A 36 -7.18 1.79 -22.39
CA ARG A 36 -7.79 0.81 -23.31
C ARG A 36 -7.37 1.03 -24.76
N SER A 37 -7.23 2.28 -25.19
CA SER A 37 -6.75 2.62 -26.53
C SER A 37 -5.24 2.35 -26.68
N PHE A 38 -4.45 2.76 -25.69
CA PHE A 38 -2.99 2.64 -25.67
C PHE A 38 -2.51 1.19 -25.57
N LYS A 39 -3.25 0.33 -24.83
CA LYS A 39 -2.93 -1.10 -24.62
C LYS A 39 -1.49 -1.32 -24.17
N PRO A 40 -1.11 -0.84 -22.97
CA PRO A 40 0.27 -0.94 -22.51
C PRO A 40 0.70 -2.41 -22.44
N LYS A 41 1.94 -2.69 -22.88
CA LYS A 41 2.51 -4.05 -22.87
C LYS A 41 2.92 -4.52 -21.48
N PHE A 42 3.20 -3.56 -20.59
CA PHE A 42 3.58 -3.76 -19.21
C PHE A 42 3.30 -2.49 -18.40
N VAL A 43 3.27 -2.63 -17.08
CA VAL A 43 3.24 -1.51 -16.13
C VAL A 43 4.51 -1.54 -15.29
N MET A 44 5.25 -0.43 -15.27
CA MET A 44 6.36 -0.24 -14.36
C MET A 44 5.98 0.76 -13.26
N ILE A 45 6.14 0.36 -11.99
CA ILE A 45 5.87 1.22 -10.83
C ILE A 45 7.16 1.88 -10.36
N VAL A 46 7.10 3.19 -10.14
CA VAL A 46 8.19 3.99 -9.57
C VAL A 46 7.73 4.54 -8.22
N GLY A 47 8.39 4.13 -7.13
CA GLY A 47 8.06 4.58 -5.77
C GLY A 47 9.22 4.39 -4.80
N ARG A 48 9.04 4.86 -3.55
CA ARG A 48 9.96 4.65 -2.43
C ARG A 48 9.15 4.44 -1.14
N GLY A 49 9.62 3.56 -0.26
CA GLY A 49 8.97 3.29 1.03
C GLY A 49 7.51 2.85 0.86
N SER A 50 6.59 3.44 1.61
CA SER A 50 5.14 3.17 1.47
C SER A 50 4.64 3.35 0.03
N SER A 51 5.17 4.31 -0.75
CA SER A 51 4.78 4.44 -2.16
C SER A 51 5.24 3.26 -3.04
N ASP A 52 6.37 2.62 -2.71
CA ASP A 52 6.80 1.38 -3.37
C ASP A 52 5.92 0.20 -2.95
N HIS A 53 5.52 0.14 -1.68
CA HIS A 53 4.58 -0.88 -1.20
C HIS A 53 3.20 -0.79 -1.86
N ALA A 54 2.74 0.42 -2.21
CA ALA A 54 1.52 0.60 -3.01
C ALA A 54 1.68 -0.01 -4.42
N GLY A 55 2.91 -0.08 -4.93
CA GLY A 55 3.25 -0.79 -6.16
C GLY A 55 3.05 -2.31 -6.07
N VAL A 56 3.24 -2.91 -4.89
CA VAL A 56 2.93 -4.34 -4.70
C VAL A 56 1.42 -4.58 -4.78
N PHE A 57 0.61 -3.71 -4.17
CA PHE A 57 -0.84 -3.71 -4.36
C PHE A 57 -1.25 -3.54 -5.82
N ALA A 58 -0.70 -2.52 -6.50
CA ALA A 58 -0.94 -2.29 -7.92
C ALA A 58 -0.60 -3.52 -8.77
N LYS A 59 0.51 -4.20 -8.48
CA LYS A 59 0.92 -5.41 -9.18
C LYS A 59 -0.15 -6.50 -9.12
N TYR A 60 -0.59 -6.86 -7.91
CA TYR A 60 -1.64 -7.87 -7.77
C TYR A 60 -2.93 -7.43 -8.46
N LEU A 61 -3.35 -6.18 -8.27
CA LEU A 61 -4.60 -5.71 -8.82
C LEU A 61 -4.59 -5.70 -10.36
N PHE A 62 -3.56 -5.13 -10.99
CA PHE A 62 -3.47 -5.05 -12.44
C PHE A 62 -3.26 -6.42 -13.08
N GLU A 63 -2.47 -7.32 -12.48
CA GLU A 63 -2.28 -8.67 -13.04
C GLU A 63 -3.55 -9.51 -12.94
N ILE A 64 -4.36 -9.33 -11.89
CA ILE A 64 -5.63 -10.06 -11.72
C ILE A 64 -6.73 -9.49 -12.61
N GLU A 65 -6.91 -8.17 -12.63
CA GLU A 65 -8.08 -7.53 -13.26
C GLU A 65 -7.83 -7.12 -14.72
N VAL A 66 -6.59 -6.77 -15.06
CA VAL A 66 -6.22 -6.26 -16.39
C VAL A 66 -5.41 -7.28 -17.18
N GLY A 67 -4.67 -8.17 -16.50
CA GLY A 67 -3.84 -9.19 -17.13
C GLY A 67 -2.51 -8.67 -17.69
N ILE A 68 -2.04 -7.51 -17.19
CA ILE A 68 -0.80 -6.88 -17.69
C ILE A 68 0.34 -7.06 -16.68
N PRO A 69 1.52 -7.57 -17.12
CA PRO A 69 2.67 -7.72 -16.25
C PRO A 69 3.04 -6.41 -15.57
N THR A 70 3.17 -6.45 -14.24
CA THR A 70 3.46 -5.26 -13.43
C THR A 70 4.69 -5.50 -12.55
N PHE A 71 5.62 -4.56 -12.55
CA PHE A 71 6.87 -4.68 -11.79
C PHE A 71 7.37 -3.35 -11.24
N ALA A 72 8.13 -3.39 -10.14
CA ALA A 72 8.75 -2.21 -9.56
C ALA A 72 10.05 -1.86 -10.31
N ALA A 73 10.29 -0.57 -10.48
CA ALA A 73 11.53 -0.05 -11.04
C ALA A 73 12.67 -0.19 -10.01
N ALA A 74 13.85 -0.61 -10.47
CA ALA A 74 15.05 -0.55 -9.65
C ALA A 74 15.44 0.92 -9.37
N PRO A 75 15.41 1.38 -8.10
CA PRO A 75 15.62 2.76 -7.67
C PRO A 75 16.77 3.53 -8.33
N SER A 76 17.93 2.88 -8.42
CA SER A 76 19.22 3.51 -8.68
C SER A 76 19.63 3.51 -10.15
N VAL A 77 18.90 2.81 -11.03
CA VAL A 77 19.28 2.62 -12.44
C VAL A 77 19.44 3.95 -13.18
N ALA A 78 18.47 4.85 -13.02
CA ALA A 78 18.52 6.17 -13.64
C ALA A 78 19.46 7.13 -12.89
N SER A 79 19.35 7.21 -11.55
CA SER A 79 20.05 8.25 -10.78
C SER A 79 21.52 7.95 -10.49
N VAL A 80 21.88 6.69 -10.21
CA VAL A 80 23.25 6.29 -9.85
C VAL A 80 24.00 5.75 -11.07
N TYR A 81 23.36 4.86 -11.83
CA TYR A 81 24.02 4.22 -12.97
C TYR A 81 23.91 5.02 -14.28
N GLY A 82 23.06 6.05 -14.33
CA GLY A 82 22.87 6.88 -15.52
C GLY A 82 22.41 6.06 -16.74
N LYS A 83 21.67 4.97 -16.52
CA LYS A 83 21.18 4.10 -17.60
C LYS A 83 19.71 4.36 -17.88
N SER A 84 19.35 4.31 -19.16
CA SER A 84 17.97 4.34 -19.62
C SER A 84 17.47 2.94 -19.92
N LEU A 85 16.17 2.72 -19.67
CA LEU A 85 15.47 1.49 -20.01
C LEU A 85 14.79 1.65 -21.37
N GLN A 86 14.36 0.54 -21.97
CA GLN A 86 13.53 0.55 -23.19
C GLN A 86 12.07 0.45 -22.77
N LEU A 87 11.35 1.57 -22.77
CA LEU A 87 10.02 1.65 -22.16
C LEU A 87 8.89 1.99 -23.15
N GLU A 88 9.16 1.95 -24.44
CA GLU A 88 8.19 2.19 -25.49
C GLU A 88 7.00 1.23 -25.41
N GLY A 89 5.79 1.77 -25.47
CA GLY A 89 4.55 1.00 -25.32
C GLY A 89 4.27 0.52 -23.88
N GLY A 90 5.05 0.98 -22.90
CA GLY A 90 4.83 0.75 -21.49
C GLY A 90 4.01 1.85 -20.83
N LEU A 91 3.29 1.50 -19.77
CA LEU A 91 2.74 2.44 -18.80
C LEU A 91 3.72 2.55 -17.63
N VAL A 92 4.09 3.77 -17.24
CA VAL A 92 4.86 4.02 -16.02
C VAL A 92 4.00 4.77 -15.04
N ILE A 93 3.80 4.20 -13.86
CA ILE A 93 3.07 4.84 -12.76
C ILE A 93 4.06 5.27 -11.70
N VAL A 94 4.19 6.59 -11.53
CA VAL A 94 5.04 7.21 -10.51
C VAL A 94 4.18 7.51 -9.29
N ILE A 95 4.49 6.88 -8.16
CA ILE A 95 3.77 7.07 -6.89
C ILE A 95 4.66 7.88 -5.96
N SER A 96 4.21 9.06 -5.56
CA SER A 96 4.97 9.91 -4.64
C SER A 96 4.07 10.86 -3.87
N GLN A 97 4.15 10.87 -2.53
CA GLN A 97 3.41 11.84 -1.73
C GLN A 97 3.81 13.28 -2.09
N SER A 98 5.12 13.56 -2.16
CA SER A 98 5.64 14.92 -2.36
C SER A 98 5.88 15.29 -3.82
N GLY A 99 6.06 14.31 -4.71
CA GLY A 99 6.41 14.54 -6.13
C GLY A 99 7.72 15.30 -6.34
N ARG A 100 8.62 15.29 -5.34
CA ARG A 100 9.83 16.16 -5.30
C ARG A 100 11.15 15.42 -5.09
N SER A 101 11.12 14.13 -4.75
CA SER A 101 12.35 13.36 -4.52
C SER A 101 13.21 13.34 -5.79
N PRO A 102 14.48 13.75 -5.77
CA PRO A 102 15.30 13.82 -6.98
C PRO A 102 15.44 12.48 -7.68
N ASP A 103 15.49 11.39 -6.91
CA ASP A 103 15.49 10.00 -7.40
C ASP A 103 14.21 9.67 -8.20
N ILE A 104 13.04 10.06 -7.66
CA ILE A 104 11.74 9.86 -8.33
C ILE A 104 11.66 10.70 -9.61
N LEU A 105 12.11 11.96 -9.54
CA LEU A 105 12.13 12.85 -10.70
C LEU A 105 13.07 12.32 -11.80
N ALA A 106 14.23 11.78 -11.44
CA ALA A 106 15.17 11.17 -12.39
C ALA A 106 14.56 9.94 -13.07
N GLN A 107 13.90 9.05 -12.32
CA GLN A 107 13.23 7.87 -12.90
C GLN A 107 12.05 8.27 -13.79
N ALA A 108 11.27 9.28 -13.41
CA ALA A 108 10.17 9.79 -14.24
C ALA A 108 10.66 10.40 -15.56
N ARG A 109 11.74 11.20 -15.53
CA ARG A 109 12.35 11.76 -16.74
C ARG A 109 12.88 10.68 -17.66
N MET A 110 13.62 9.71 -17.11
CA MET A 110 14.12 8.56 -17.86
C MET A 110 12.98 7.79 -18.52
N ALA A 111 11.90 7.51 -17.78
CA ALA A 111 10.72 6.83 -18.33
C ALA A 111 10.07 7.60 -19.48
N LYS A 112 9.93 8.92 -19.32
CA LYS A 112 9.36 9.81 -20.33
C LYS A 112 10.20 9.83 -21.61
N GLU A 113 11.51 10.01 -21.46
CA GLU A 113 12.49 10.02 -22.56
C GLU A 113 12.58 8.66 -23.26
N ALA A 114 12.38 7.57 -22.52
CA ALA A 114 12.34 6.20 -23.04
C ALA A 114 11.03 5.83 -23.75
N GLY A 115 10.10 6.77 -23.94
CA GLY A 115 8.88 6.59 -24.72
C GLY A 115 7.69 5.96 -23.96
N ALA A 116 7.75 5.89 -22.63
CA ALA A 116 6.62 5.41 -21.84
C ALA A 116 5.50 6.45 -21.73
N PHE A 117 4.26 5.97 -21.62
CA PHE A 117 3.16 6.81 -21.15
C PHE A 117 3.24 6.90 -19.62
N CYS A 118 3.42 8.11 -19.09
CA CYS A 118 3.74 8.34 -17.68
C CYS A 118 2.55 8.94 -16.93
N VAL A 119 2.14 8.31 -15.82
CA VAL A 119 1.10 8.80 -14.92
C VAL A 119 1.70 9.00 -13.53
N ALA A 120 1.50 10.16 -12.90
CA ALA A 120 1.90 10.39 -11.52
C ALA A 120 0.71 10.37 -10.57
N LEU A 121 0.77 9.53 -9.53
CA LEU A 121 -0.10 9.59 -8.36
C LEU A 121 0.62 10.44 -7.30
N VAL A 122 0.16 11.67 -7.10
CA VAL A 122 0.82 12.66 -6.24
C VAL A 122 -0.16 13.39 -5.33
N ASN A 123 0.25 13.68 -4.10
CA ASN A 123 -0.58 14.45 -3.17
C ASN A 123 -0.39 15.97 -3.31
N ASP A 124 0.84 16.42 -3.52
CA ASP A 124 1.14 17.81 -3.87
C ASP A 124 0.99 18.05 -5.39
N GLU A 125 -0.16 18.58 -5.80
CA GLU A 125 -0.47 18.89 -7.21
C GLU A 125 0.42 20.00 -7.80
N THR A 126 1.16 20.73 -6.98
CA THR A 126 2.11 21.76 -7.43
C THR A 126 3.50 21.22 -7.69
N ALA A 127 3.74 19.94 -7.39
CA ALA A 127 5.05 19.32 -7.45
C ALA A 127 5.62 19.26 -8.88
N PRO A 128 6.96 19.36 -9.04
CA PRO A 128 7.63 19.39 -10.35
C PRO A 128 7.44 18.11 -11.18
N ILE A 129 6.99 17.01 -10.56
CA ILE A 129 6.64 15.79 -11.30
C ILE A 129 5.57 16.03 -12.38
N LYS A 130 4.69 17.02 -12.18
CA LYS A 130 3.62 17.37 -13.14
C LYS A 130 4.17 17.83 -14.50
N ASP A 131 5.37 18.41 -14.51
CA ASP A 131 5.99 18.94 -15.73
C ASP A 131 6.77 17.84 -16.50
N ILE A 132 6.81 16.62 -15.95
CA ILE A 132 7.54 15.46 -16.52
C ILE A 132 6.58 14.41 -17.09
N VAL A 133 5.47 14.15 -16.40
CA VAL A 133 4.54 13.07 -16.74
C VAL A 133 3.45 13.50 -17.73
N ASP A 134 2.75 12.54 -18.35
CA ASP A 134 1.63 12.82 -19.25
C ASP A 134 0.35 13.19 -18.49
N VAL A 135 0.10 12.52 -17.36
CA VAL A 135 -1.10 12.72 -16.56
C VAL A 135 -0.73 12.74 -15.08
N VAL A 136 -1.26 13.71 -14.35
CA VAL A 136 -1.24 13.71 -12.88
C VAL A 136 -2.60 13.26 -12.39
N LEU A 137 -2.64 12.19 -11.59
CA LEU A 137 -3.80 11.70 -10.86
C LEU A 137 -3.67 12.10 -9.37
N PRO A 138 -4.36 13.15 -8.90
CA PRO A 138 -4.18 13.67 -7.56
C PRO A 138 -4.63 12.69 -6.46
N LEU A 139 -3.86 12.59 -5.38
CA LEU A 139 -4.21 11.77 -4.22
C LEU A 139 -5.22 12.47 -3.29
N ARG A 140 -5.19 13.80 -3.22
CA ARG A 140 -6.10 14.64 -2.41
C ARG A 140 -6.26 14.16 -0.95
N ALA A 141 -5.24 13.53 -0.39
CA ALA A 141 -5.22 13.10 1.01
C ALA A 141 -5.11 14.28 1.99
N GLY A 142 -4.89 15.49 1.48
CA GLY A 142 -4.64 16.70 2.26
C GLY A 142 -3.24 16.69 2.89
N GLU A 143 -2.99 17.62 3.80
CA GLU A 143 -1.75 17.63 4.56
C GLU A 143 -1.70 16.43 5.51
N GLU A 144 -0.60 15.66 5.48
CA GLU A 144 -0.36 14.51 6.37
C GLU A 144 0.89 14.79 7.19
N LYS A 145 0.74 15.26 8.43
CA LYS A 145 1.79 15.77 9.31
C LYS A 145 2.59 14.68 10.01
N ALA A 146 1.98 13.56 10.37
CA ALA A 146 2.71 12.43 10.95
C ALA A 146 3.80 11.96 9.98
N VAL A 147 4.96 11.57 10.52
CA VAL A 147 6.06 11.04 9.68
C VAL A 147 5.66 9.71 9.04
N ALA A 148 4.97 8.85 9.81
CA ALA A 148 4.44 7.59 9.30
C ALA A 148 3.19 7.83 8.44
N ALA A 149 3.30 7.59 7.13
CA ALA A 149 2.18 7.69 6.19
C ALA A 149 1.02 6.75 6.56
N THR A 150 -0.23 7.23 6.43
CA THR A 150 -1.46 6.46 6.67
C THR A 150 -2.49 6.74 5.57
N LYS A 151 -3.19 7.88 5.64
CA LYS A 151 -4.23 8.28 4.70
C LYS A 151 -3.69 8.49 3.29
N SER A 152 -2.44 8.94 3.12
CA SER A 152 -1.84 9.10 1.78
C SER A 152 -1.59 7.75 1.10
N TYR A 153 -1.24 6.71 1.86
CA TYR A 153 -1.13 5.35 1.35
C TYR A 153 -2.50 4.81 0.94
N LEU A 154 -3.51 4.92 1.81
CA LEU A 154 -4.88 4.48 1.47
C LEU A 154 -5.47 5.24 0.26
N ALA A 155 -5.23 6.55 0.15
CA ALA A 155 -5.64 7.34 -1.01
C ALA A 155 -4.93 6.89 -2.30
N THR A 156 -3.69 6.43 -2.21
CA THR A 156 -2.97 5.85 -3.35
C THR A 156 -3.63 4.55 -3.82
N LEU A 157 -3.93 3.65 -2.89
CA LEU A 157 -4.60 2.39 -3.19
C LEU A 157 -6.00 2.64 -3.76
N SER A 158 -6.74 3.60 -3.20
CA SER A 158 -8.05 4.00 -3.71
C SER A 158 -7.99 4.49 -5.16
N ALA A 159 -7.04 5.39 -5.48
CA ALA A 159 -6.84 5.87 -6.85
C ALA A 159 -6.49 4.72 -7.82
N ILE A 160 -5.68 3.75 -7.38
CA ILE A 160 -5.34 2.57 -8.17
C ILE A 160 -6.60 1.72 -8.45
N VAL A 161 -7.45 1.50 -7.45
CA VAL A 161 -8.71 0.75 -7.62
C VAL A 161 -9.68 1.50 -8.54
N GLN A 162 -9.85 2.81 -8.35
CA GLN A 162 -10.70 3.65 -9.22
C GLN A 162 -10.21 3.61 -10.67
N LEU A 163 -8.91 3.80 -10.89
CA LEU A 163 -8.31 3.68 -12.22
C LEU A 163 -8.53 2.29 -12.82
N THR A 164 -8.39 1.22 -12.03
CA THR A 164 -8.60 -0.16 -12.52
C THR A 164 -10.06 -0.40 -12.91
N ALA A 165 -11.01 0.09 -12.11
CA ALA A 165 -12.44 0.01 -12.43
C ALA A 165 -12.73 0.70 -13.76
N GLU A 166 -12.24 1.93 -13.93
CA GLU A 166 -12.42 2.69 -15.16
C GLU A 166 -11.69 2.05 -16.34
N TRP A 167 -10.48 1.52 -16.14
CA TRP A 167 -9.69 0.86 -17.19
C TRP A 167 -10.39 -0.41 -17.70
N THR A 168 -10.89 -1.26 -16.80
CA THR A 168 -11.55 -2.53 -17.13
C THR A 168 -13.02 -2.39 -17.49
N GLN A 169 -13.65 -1.26 -17.15
CA GLN A 169 -15.11 -1.08 -17.19
C GLN A 169 -15.87 -2.15 -16.38
N SER A 170 -15.26 -2.62 -15.29
CA SER A 170 -15.85 -3.62 -14.41
C SER A 170 -16.91 -3.00 -13.51
N GLU A 171 -18.18 -3.37 -13.72
CA GLU A 171 -19.29 -2.94 -12.86
C GLU A 171 -19.09 -3.34 -11.39
N SER A 172 -18.51 -4.52 -11.16
CA SER A 172 -18.19 -5.00 -9.82
C SER A 172 -17.15 -4.12 -9.13
N LEU A 173 -16.10 -3.69 -9.85
CA LEU A 173 -15.11 -2.78 -9.29
C LEU A 173 -15.67 -1.36 -9.14
N ALA A 174 -16.53 -0.90 -10.04
CA ALA A 174 -17.20 0.39 -9.89
C ALA A 174 -18.05 0.43 -8.61
N ALA A 175 -18.88 -0.59 -8.37
CA ALA A 175 -19.66 -0.71 -7.13
C ALA A 175 -18.75 -0.81 -5.88
N ALA A 176 -17.59 -1.47 -6.01
CA ALA A 176 -16.60 -1.53 -4.94
C ALA A 176 -15.97 -0.16 -4.65
N VAL A 177 -15.69 0.65 -5.66
CA VAL A 177 -15.21 2.02 -5.52
C VAL A 177 -16.25 2.88 -4.80
N ASP A 178 -17.52 2.80 -5.19
CA ASP A 178 -18.60 3.59 -4.59
C ASP A 178 -18.81 3.25 -3.10
N SER A 179 -18.71 1.97 -2.74
CA SER A 179 -18.88 1.50 -1.36
C SER A 179 -17.61 1.61 -0.49
N MET A 180 -16.44 1.87 -1.09
CA MET A 180 -15.16 1.89 -0.40
C MET A 180 -15.11 2.85 0.79
N PRO A 181 -15.54 4.12 0.70
CA PRO A 181 -15.50 5.03 1.85
C PRO A 181 -16.30 4.51 3.05
N ALA A 182 -17.49 3.95 2.81
CA ALA A 182 -18.30 3.37 3.88
C ALA A 182 -17.63 2.14 4.51
N ALA A 183 -16.99 1.29 3.70
CA ALA A 183 -16.26 0.14 4.19
C ALA A 183 -15.04 0.53 5.06
N LEU A 184 -14.34 1.60 4.69
CA LEU A 184 -13.26 2.17 5.51
C LEU A 184 -13.80 2.78 6.80
N GLN A 185 -14.94 3.47 6.76
CA GLN A 185 -15.59 3.98 7.96
C GLN A 185 -15.96 2.84 8.93
N THR A 186 -16.53 1.75 8.43
CA THR A 186 -16.77 0.53 9.24
C THR A 186 -15.49 0.02 9.89
N ALA A 187 -14.34 0.07 9.19
CA ALA A 187 -13.06 -0.32 9.78
C ALA A 187 -12.58 0.66 10.87
N VAL A 188 -12.83 1.96 10.73
CA VAL A 188 -12.56 2.97 11.77
C VAL A 188 -13.32 2.66 13.06
N ASP A 189 -14.58 2.24 12.92
CA ASP A 189 -15.51 1.99 14.03
C ASP A 189 -15.41 0.57 14.61
N ALA A 190 -14.72 -0.34 13.92
CA ALA A 190 -14.50 -1.72 14.36
C ALA A 190 -13.65 -1.82 15.64
N ALA A 191 -13.78 -2.94 16.36
CA ALA A 191 -12.94 -3.24 17.51
C ALA A 191 -11.46 -3.38 17.10
N PRO A 192 -10.50 -3.02 17.98
CA PRO A 192 -9.08 -3.25 17.74
C PRO A 192 -8.77 -4.73 17.48
N GLN A 193 -7.91 -5.00 16.50
CA GLN A 193 -7.42 -6.33 16.18
C GLN A 193 -5.96 -6.52 16.58
N LEU A 194 -5.21 -5.42 16.70
CA LEU A 194 -3.85 -5.39 17.21
C LEU A 194 -3.82 -4.59 18.53
N THR A 195 -3.26 -5.16 19.59
CA THR A 195 -3.20 -4.51 20.91
C THR A 195 -1.78 -4.48 21.48
N ALA A 196 -1.58 -3.71 22.54
CA ALA A 196 -0.28 -3.63 23.21
C ALA A 196 0.11 -4.99 23.80
N GLU A 197 -0.87 -5.71 24.35
CA GLU A 197 -0.71 -7.05 24.92
C GLU A 197 -0.31 -8.06 23.84
N SER A 198 -0.90 -7.99 22.65
CA SER A 198 -0.58 -8.92 21.56
C SER A 198 0.84 -8.78 21.03
N LEU A 199 1.52 -7.66 21.31
CA LEU A 199 2.91 -7.39 20.93
C LEU A 199 3.83 -7.15 22.15
N ALA A 200 3.39 -7.51 23.35
CA ALA A 200 4.18 -7.35 24.57
C ALA A 200 5.45 -8.21 24.50
N GLY A 201 6.62 -7.58 24.71
CA GLY A 201 7.92 -8.27 24.64
C GLY A 201 8.37 -8.70 23.24
N VAL A 202 7.58 -8.42 22.19
CA VAL A 202 7.94 -8.73 20.80
C VAL A 202 8.98 -7.74 20.29
N ASN A 203 10.10 -8.28 19.80
CA ASN A 203 11.19 -7.53 19.16
C ASN A 203 11.40 -7.91 17.70
N ASN A 204 10.99 -9.12 17.31
CA ASN A 204 11.05 -9.61 15.93
C ASN A 204 9.70 -10.24 15.60
N LEU A 205 9.15 -9.92 14.43
CA LEU A 205 7.93 -10.57 13.93
C LEU A 205 7.97 -10.75 12.43
N VAL A 206 7.12 -11.64 11.93
CA VAL A 206 6.86 -11.78 10.50
C VAL A 206 5.41 -11.41 10.21
N VAL A 207 5.19 -10.67 9.12
CA VAL A 207 3.86 -10.41 8.58
C VAL A 207 3.63 -11.36 7.41
N LEU A 208 2.62 -12.23 7.54
CA LEU A 208 2.23 -13.18 6.50
C LEU A 208 0.96 -12.72 5.81
N GLY A 209 0.88 -13.00 4.51
CA GLY A 209 -0.31 -12.78 3.71
C GLY A 209 -0.25 -13.58 2.42
N ARG A 210 -1.35 -13.63 1.67
CA ARG A 210 -1.42 -14.27 0.35
C ARG A 210 -2.19 -13.37 -0.61
N GLY A 211 -1.82 -13.38 -1.89
CA GLY A 211 -2.50 -12.58 -2.91
C GLY A 211 -2.58 -11.10 -2.51
N LEU A 212 -3.81 -10.57 -2.42
CA LEU A 212 -4.06 -9.20 -2.00
C LEU A 212 -3.80 -8.93 -0.52
N GLY A 213 -3.84 -9.96 0.33
CA GLY A 213 -3.36 -9.87 1.72
C GLY A 213 -1.84 -9.66 1.77
N TYR A 214 -1.07 -10.42 0.98
CA TYR A 214 0.38 -10.21 0.84
C TYR A 214 0.70 -8.83 0.25
N ALA A 215 -0.18 -8.30 -0.60
CA ALA A 215 0.05 -7.03 -1.26
C ALA A 215 0.17 -5.83 -0.29
N VAL A 216 -0.25 -6.00 0.97
CA VAL A 216 -0.16 -4.98 2.03
C VAL A 216 0.78 -5.35 3.19
N THR A 217 1.35 -6.56 3.21
CA THR A 217 2.20 -7.00 4.35
C THR A 217 3.48 -6.19 4.48
N LYS A 218 4.06 -5.73 3.37
CA LYS A 218 5.25 -4.87 3.41
C LYS A 218 4.98 -3.52 4.09
N GLU A 219 3.78 -2.98 3.91
CA GLU A 219 3.37 -1.74 4.56
C GLU A 219 3.15 -1.96 6.06
N ILE A 220 2.48 -3.05 6.44
CA ILE A 220 2.32 -3.45 7.85
C ILE A 220 3.69 -3.60 8.52
N ALA A 221 4.61 -4.36 7.91
CA ALA A 221 5.95 -4.57 8.42
C ALA A 221 6.75 -3.26 8.50
N LEU A 222 6.56 -2.33 7.54
CA LEU A 222 7.18 -1.01 7.61
C LEU A 222 6.69 -0.22 8.82
N LYS A 223 5.38 -0.15 9.07
CA LYS A 223 4.88 0.58 10.25
C LYS A 223 5.31 -0.06 11.56
N MET A 224 5.37 -1.39 11.65
CA MET A 224 5.90 -2.05 12.84
C MET A 224 7.36 -1.64 13.12
N LYS A 225 8.18 -1.49 12.09
CA LYS A 225 9.56 -0.97 12.23
C LYS A 225 9.59 0.49 12.63
N GLU A 226 8.80 1.33 11.95
CA GLU A 226 8.84 2.79 12.12
C GLU A 226 8.26 3.24 13.46
N VAL A 227 7.10 2.72 13.88
CA VAL A 227 6.37 3.26 15.06
C VAL A 227 6.34 2.31 16.26
N CYS A 228 6.75 1.05 16.11
CA CYS A 228 6.84 0.11 17.25
C CYS A 228 8.28 -0.33 17.58
N SER A 229 9.26 0.07 16.75
CA SER A 229 10.66 -0.38 16.83
C SER A 229 10.79 -1.92 16.85
N ILE A 230 9.88 -2.61 16.17
CA ILE A 230 9.91 -4.07 16.02
C ILE A 230 10.58 -4.40 14.69
N HIS A 231 11.55 -5.31 14.70
CA HIS A 231 12.12 -5.85 13.47
C HIS A 231 11.08 -6.74 12.79
N ALA A 232 10.31 -6.15 11.88
CA ALA A 232 9.26 -6.82 11.13
C ALA A 232 9.70 -7.09 9.68
N GLU A 233 9.51 -8.33 9.24
CA GLU A 233 9.72 -8.76 7.86
C GLU A 233 8.39 -9.25 7.24
N SER A 234 8.23 -9.09 5.93
CA SER A 234 7.03 -9.45 5.21
C SER A 234 7.29 -10.64 4.30
N PHE A 235 6.47 -11.69 4.40
CA PHE A 235 6.54 -12.86 3.52
C PHE A 235 5.18 -13.21 2.91
N SER A 236 5.22 -13.72 1.68
CA SER A 236 4.09 -14.50 1.14
C SER A 236 3.98 -15.76 1.99
N SER A 237 2.77 -16.12 2.42
CA SER A 237 2.57 -17.30 3.25
C SER A 237 3.02 -18.59 2.56
N ALA A 238 3.02 -18.65 1.23
CA ALA A 238 3.56 -19.81 0.51
C ALA A 238 5.09 -19.84 0.47
N GLU A 239 5.74 -18.68 0.40
CA GLU A 239 7.21 -18.60 0.37
C GLU A 239 7.81 -18.86 1.75
N PHE A 240 7.04 -18.58 2.81
CA PHE A 240 7.50 -18.72 4.18
C PHE A 240 7.91 -20.16 4.55
N LEU A 241 7.25 -21.16 3.96
CA LEU A 241 7.63 -22.57 4.16
C LEU A 241 8.93 -22.97 3.45
N HIS A 242 9.42 -22.19 2.50
CA HIS A 242 10.60 -22.52 1.69
C HIS A 242 11.94 -22.10 2.34
N GLY A 243 11.98 -22.00 3.67
CA GLY A 243 13.19 -21.71 4.45
C GLY A 243 12.94 -20.91 5.73
N PRO A 244 12.24 -19.76 5.66
CA PRO A 244 11.97 -18.91 6.82
C PRO A 244 11.22 -19.60 7.98
N VAL A 245 10.43 -20.64 7.70
CA VAL A 245 9.69 -21.43 8.70
C VAL A 245 10.57 -22.00 9.82
N THR A 246 11.87 -22.18 9.60
CA THR A 246 12.83 -22.58 10.65
C THR A 246 12.87 -21.61 11.84
N LEU A 247 12.48 -20.35 11.63
CA LEU A 247 12.38 -19.35 12.70
C LEU A 247 11.22 -19.62 13.66
N VAL A 248 10.20 -20.37 13.24
CA VAL A 248 9.00 -20.62 14.05
C VAL A 248 9.32 -21.47 15.28
N GLU A 249 10.31 -22.37 15.22
CA GLU A 249 10.76 -23.18 16.36
C GLU A 249 11.27 -22.33 17.54
N LYS A 250 11.51 -21.03 17.31
CA LYS A 250 11.93 -20.05 18.34
C LYS A 250 10.79 -19.20 18.88
N LYS A 251 9.53 -19.64 18.73
CA LYS A 251 8.31 -18.89 19.12
C LYS A 251 8.23 -17.53 18.44
N LEU A 252 8.28 -17.55 17.11
CA LEU A 252 8.19 -16.35 16.30
C LEU A 252 6.78 -15.75 16.40
N ALA A 253 6.70 -14.45 16.66
CA ALA A 253 5.45 -13.69 16.54
C ALA A 253 5.11 -13.50 15.06
N ILE A 254 3.87 -13.80 14.68
CA ILE A 254 3.37 -13.64 13.32
C ILE A 254 2.12 -12.76 13.34
N VAL A 255 2.12 -11.75 12.47
CA VAL A 255 0.93 -10.99 12.12
C VAL A 255 0.37 -11.56 10.83
N ASP A 256 -0.83 -12.10 10.90
CA ASP A 256 -1.55 -12.70 9.79
C ASP A 256 -2.46 -11.67 9.12
N ALA A 257 -2.17 -11.30 7.87
CA ALA A 257 -2.97 -10.37 7.07
C ALA A 257 -3.92 -11.14 6.15
N CYS A 258 -5.11 -11.42 6.69
CA CYS A 258 -6.08 -12.32 6.08
C CYS A 258 -7.17 -11.57 5.29
N ILE A 259 -7.36 -11.97 4.03
CA ILE A 259 -8.35 -11.43 3.10
C ILE A 259 -9.20 -12.58 2.56
N ASN A 260 -10.53 -12.40 2.54
CA ASN A 260 -11.46 -13.39 2.05
C ASN A 260 -11.55 -13.30 0.51
N ASP A 261 -10.55 -13.84 -0.17
CA ASP A 261 -10.53 -13.97 -1.63
C ASP A 261 -10.21 -15.40 -2.08
N LYS A 262 -9.96 -15.60 -3.38
CA LYS A 262 -9.63 -16.92 -3.94
C LYS A 262 -8.38 -17.57 -3.32
N SER A 263 -7.55 -16.81 -2.61
CA SER A 263 -6.35 -17.31 -1.95
C SER A 263 -6.55 -17.70 -0.49
N TYR A 264 -7.72 -17.41 0.09
CA TYR A 264 -8.04 -17.61 1.51
C TYR A 264 -7.77 -19.04 2.00
N GLU A 265 -8.31 -20.07 1.33
CA GLU A 265 -8.14 -21.46 1.76
C GLU A 265 -6.66 -21.86 1.82
N SER A 266 -5.92 -21.54 0.75
CA SER A 266 -4.48 -21.79 0.69
C SER A 266 -3.69 -20.99 1.73
N HIS A 267 -4.18 -19.84 2.16
CA HIS A 267 -3.53 -19.01 3.15
C HIS A 267 -3.74 -19.56 4.56
N ILE A 268 -4.99 -19.86 4.93
CA ILE A 268 -5.34 -20.42 6.24
C ILE A 268 -4.66 -21.76 6.49
N GLU A 269 -4.52 -22.61 5.47
CA GLU A 269 -3.76 -23.86 5.59
C GLU A 269 -2.30 -23.59 6.05
N GLN A 270 -1.66 -22.55 5.51
CA GLN A 270 -0.30 -22.17 5.91
C GLN A 270 -0.26 -21.56 7.31
N ILE A 271 -1.26 -20.76 7.67
CA ILE A 271 -1.38 -20.17 9.02
C ILE A 271 -1.56 -21.27 10.08
N GLU A 272 -2.40 -22.26 9.82
CA GLU A 272 -2.54 -23.41 10.72
C GLU A 272 -1.26 -24.25 10.78
N ASN A 273 -0.50 -24.37 9.69
CA ASN A 273 0.81 -25.04 9.71
C ASN A 273 1.81 -24.35 10.66
N VAL A 274 1.95 -23.02 10.56
CA VAL A 274 2.89 -22.28 11.44
C VAL A 274 2.40 -22.24 12.88
N LYS A 275 1.08 -22.21 13.11
CA LYS A 275 0.48 -22.35 14.44
C LYS A 275 0.83 -23.69 15.08
N GLN A 276 0.71 -24.79 14.34
CA GLN A 276 1.09 -26.13 14.82
C GLN A 276 2.57 -26.24 15.16
N ARG A 277 3.42 -25.40 14.55
CA ARG A 277 4.86 -25.29 14.86
C ARG A 277 5.17 -24.37 16.04
N GLY A 278 4.16 -23.76 16.67
CA GLY A 278 4.31 -22.95 17.88
C GLY A 278 4.50 -21.44 17.62
N ALA A 279 4.06 -20.93 16.47
CA ALA A 279 4.00 -19.47 16.24
C ALA A 279 2.96 -18.79 17.14
N ASP A 280 3.30 -17.60 17.63
CA ASP A 280 2.35 -16.73 18.34
C ASP A 280 1.65 -15.84 17.31
N LEU A 281 0.34 -16.04 17.10
CA LEU A 281 -0.41 -15.41 16.01
C LEU A 281 -1.21 -14.19 16.47
N VAL A 282 -1.17 -13.12 15.68
CA VAL A 282 -2.09 -11.99 15.73
C VAL A 282 -2.78 -11.89 14.38
N HIS A 283 -4.10 -11.99 14.36
CA HIS A 283 -4.88 -11.98 13.11
C HIS A 283 -5.42 -10.58 12.81
N LEU A 284 -5.07 -10.06 11.63
CA LEU A 284 -5.67 -8.89 11.01
C LEU A 284 -6.61 -9.38 9.90
N ASN A 285 -7.90 -9.23 10.13
CA ASN A 285 -8.97 -9.65 9.24
C ASN A 285 -9.66 -8.44 8.61
N GLN A 286 -10.26 -8.64 7.44
CA GLN A 286 -11.23 -7.69 6.90
C GLN A 286 -12.38 -7.46 7.88
N THR A 287 -12.80 -6.20 8.06
CA THR A 287 -13.78 -5.79 9.08
C THR A 287 -15.24 -6.04 8.67
N SER A 288 -15.47 -6.48 7.44
CA SER A 288 -16.79 -6.86 6.90
C SER A 288 -16.64 -8.08 5.99
N SER A 289 -17.56 -9.03 6.04
CA SER A 289 -17.60 -10.18 5.11
C SER A 289 -18.02 -9.77 3.70
N GLU A 290 -18.86 -8.74 3.59
CA GLU A 290 -19.49 -8.28 2.34
C GLU A 290 -18.61 -7.32 1.53
N ILE A 291 -17.43 -6.98 2.05
CA ILE A 291 -16.52 -6.06 1.37
C ILE A 291 -15.96 -6.72 0.11
N HIS A 292 -15.91 -5.96 -0.98
CA HIS A 292 -15.30 -6.45 -2.21
C HIS A 292 -13.82 -6.82 -1.97
N PRO A 293 -13.33 -7.98 -2.43
CA PRO A 293 -11.98 -8.46 -2.14
C PRO A 293 -10.84 -7.53 -2.58
N ARG A 294 -11.08 -6.64 -3.58
CA ARG A 294 -10.09 -5.62 -3.99
C ARG A 294 -10.02 -4.40 -3.08
N VAL A 295 -11.03 -4.22 -2.24
CA VAL A 295 -11.13 -3.13 -1.25
C VAL A 295 -10.77 -3.63 0.16
N ALA A 296 -10.96 -4.93 0.42
CA ALA A 296 -10.61 -5.60 1.68
C ALA A 296 -9.23 -5.22 2.26
N PRO A 297 -8.13 -5.15 1.46
CA PRO A 297 -6.82 -4.77 2.00
C PRO A 297 -6.77 -3.34 2.54
N LEU A 298 -7.53 -2.41 1.95
CA LEU A 298 -7.60 -1.02 2.43
C LEU A 298 -8.31 -0.96 3.78
N ALA A 299 -9.41 -1.71 3.95
CA ALA A 299 -10.14 -1.77 5.22
C ALA A 299 -9.34 -2.43 6.34
N LEU A 300 -8.60 -3.51 6.02
CA LEU A 300 -7.67 -4.14 6.96
C LEU A 300 -6.61 -3.14 7.42
N LEU A 301 -5.98 -2.43 6.48
CA LEU A 301 -4.97 -1.40 6.79
C LEU A 301 -5.56 -0.22 7.58
N GLN A 302 -6.79 0.20 7.27
CA GLN A 302 -7.47 1.26 7.99
C GLN A 302 -7.59 0.96 9.49
N ARG A 303 -7.98 -0.27 9.84
CA ARG A 303 -8.02 -0.73 11.24
C ARG A 303 -6.62 -0.82 11.83
N PHE A 304 -5.69 -1.42 11.09
CA PHE A 304 -4.30 -1.59 11.51
C PHE A 304 -3.61 -0.25 11.86
N TYR A 305 -3.77 0.80 11.04
CA TYR A 305 -3.14 2.10 11.31
C TYR A 305 -3.63 2.75 12.61
N ILE A 306 -4.90 2.58 12.96
CA ILE A 306 -5.46 3.07 14.22
C ILE A 306 -4.89 2.25 15.38
N ASP A 307 -4.84 0.93 15.23
CA ASP A 307 -4.35 0.04 16.28
C ASP A 307 -2.86 0.22 16.55
N VAL A 308 -2.03 0.29 15.50
CA VAL A 308 -0.57 0.41 15.65
C VAL A 308 -0.17 1.73 16.29
N ALA A 309 -0.94 2.80 16.10
CA ALA A 309 -0.73 4.06 16.80
C ALA A 309 -0.96 3.93 18.32
N ALA A 310 -1.94 3.14 18.73
CA ALA A 310 -2.17 2.84 20.15
C ALA A 310 -1.07 1.93 20.73
N VAL A 311 -0.61 0.93 19.95
CA VAL A 311 0.51 0.07 20.34
C VAL A 311 1.80 0.85 20.51
N ALA A 312 2.11 1.77 19.58
CA ALA A 312 3.29 2.64 19.65
C ALA A 312 3.35 3.41 20.97
N VAL A 313 2.24 4.08 21.33
CA VAL A 313 2.12 4.84 22.58
C VAL A 313 2.28 3.93 23.80
N ALA A 314 1.67 2.75 23.80
CA ALA A 314 1.81 1.79 24.90
C ALA A 314 3.26 1.27 25.07
N ARG A 315 4.05 1.28 23.99
CA ARG A 315 5.48 0.96 23.99
C ARG A 315 6.37 2.16 24.33
N GLY A 316 5.79 3.33 24.60
CA GLY A 316 6.53 4.56 24.91
C GLY A 316 7.18 5.22 23.70
N ILE A 317 6.71 4.91 22.48
CA ILE A 317 7.21 5.49 21.23
C ILE A 317 6.21 6.54 20.74
N ASP A 318 6.70 7.67 20.23
CA ASP A 318 5.88 8.69 19.57
C ASP A 318 5.64 8.30 18.10
N PRO A 319 4.42 7.89 17.70
CA PRO A 319 4.13 7.54 16.31
C PRO A 319 4.07 8.76 15.38
N ASP A 320 3.97 9.98 15.90
CA ASP A 320 3.93 11.20 15.10
C ASP A 320 5.33 11.60 14.61
N GLN A 321 6.34 11.38 15.46
CA GLN A 321 7.75 11.68 15.22
C GLN A 321 8.69 10.56 15.70
N PRO A 322 8.62 9.37 15.08
CA PRO A 322 9.51 8.26 15.40
C PRO A 322 10.99 8.64 15.22
N GLU A 323 11.82 8.21 16.16
CA GLU A 323 13.25 8.54 16.22
C GLU A 323 13.99 8.08 14.95
N GLY A 324 14.83 8.95 14.39
CA GLY A 324 15.64 8.64 13.21
C GLY A 324 14.93 8.77 11.85
N LEU A 325 13.64 9.15 11.83
CA LEU A 325 12.88 9.31 10.58
C LEU A 325 12.55 10.78 10.28
N LYS A 326 12.61 11.14 8.99
CA LYS A 326 12.13 12.41 8.46
C LYS A 326 10.98 12.12 7.48
N LYS A 327 9.98 13.00 7.46
CA LYS A 327 8.80 12.86 6.60
C LYS A 327 9.12 12.85 5.09
N VAL A 328 10.16 13.56 4.66
CA VAL A 328 10.69 13.47 3.29
C VAL A 328 12.14 13.03 3.36
N THR A 329 12.39 11.78 2.98
CA THR A 329 13.75 11.24 2.89
C THR A 329 14.39 11.65 1.57
N GLN A 330 15.58 12.25 1.66
CA GLN A 330 16.44 12.55 0.52
C GLN A 330 17.63 11.59 0.57
N THR A 331 17.84 10.82 -0.50
CA THR A 331 18.88 9.78 -0.61
C THR A 331 20.02 10.14 -1.57
N LEU A 332 20.08 11.42 -1.98
CA LEU A 332 21.08 11.98 -2.90
C LEU A 332 21.76 13.19 -2.26
#